data_AF-A0A3E2BNE8-F1
#
_entry.id   AF-A0A3E2BNE8-F1
#
_cell.length_a   1.000
_cell.length_b   1.000
_cell.length_c   1.000
_cell.angle_alpha   90.00
_cell.angle_beta   90.00
_cell.angle_gamma   90.00
#
_symmetry.space_group_name_H-M   'P 1'
#
loop_
_entity.id
_entity.type
_entity.pdbx_description
1 polymer ?
#
loop_
_entity_poly.entity_id
_entity_poly.type
_entity_poly.pdbx_seq_one_letter_code
_entity_poly.pdbx_strand_id
1 'polypeptide(L)'
;MQNQNVFPTGAMIGIYYGDAGLTDPDRMRWEIGFPINEQAQVLAPLEKKQWVFSQVAVSIHQGPYDTIGETITTIQEWLEENGYSQAGPILERYLDPDPSRVSSSGLKTEIWIPCVKR
;
A
#
# COMPACT_ATOMS: atom_id res chain seq x y z
N MET A 1 15.91 10.85 -3.88
CA MET A 1 15.28 11.33 -2.62
C MET A 1 16.33 11.92 -1.69
N GLN A 2 17.36 11.17 -1.24
CA GLN A 2 18.45 11.70 -0.38
C GLN A 2 19.21 12.90 -0.99
N ASN A 3 19.55 12.86 -2.27
CA ASN A 3 20.22 13.97 -2.98
C ASN A 3 19.37 15.27 -3.04
N GLN A 4 18.08 15.20 -2.71
CA GLN A 4 17.18 16.36 -2.64
C GLN A 4 16.88 16.78 -1.19
N ASN A 5 17.57 16.20 -0.19
CA ASN A 5 17.29 16.38 1.24
C ASN A 5 15.83 16.04 1.64
N VAL A 6 15.21 15.11 0.90
CA VAL A 6 13.91 14.56 1.25
C VAL A 6 14.14 13.29 2.08
N PHE A 7 13.52 13.22 3.25
CA PHE A 7 13.65 12.11 4.18
C PHE A 7 12.30 11.42 4.38
N PRO A 8 12.24 10.08 4.34
CA PRO A 8 11.05 9.33 4.70
C PRO A 8 10.63 9.61 6.12
N THR A 9 9.33 9.72 6.35
CA THR A 9 8.74 9.83 7.68
C THR A 9 8.06 8.52 8.11
N GLY A 10 8.27 7.44 7.37
CA GLY A 10 7.65 6.13 7.62
C GLY A 10 8.10 5.06 6.63
N ALA A 11 7.46 3.90 6.74
CA ALA A 11 7.71 2.72 5.91
C ALA A 11 7.59 3.00 4.41
N MET A 12 8.32 2.21 3.61
CA MET A 12 8.11 2.17 2.16
C MET A 12 6.67 1.76 1.87
N ILE A 13 6.08 2.38 0.85
CA ILE A 13 4.72 2.10 0.42
C ILE A 13 4.69 1.63 -1.03
N GLY A 14 3.86 0.63 -1.31
CA GLY A 14 3.40 0.26 -2.64
C GLY A 14 1.95 0.67 -2.81
N ILE A 15 1.59 1.25 -3.95
CA ILE A 15 0.20 1.61 -4.28
C ILE A 15 -0.18 0.91 -5.58
N TYR A 16 -1.24 0.10 -5.56
CA TYR A 16 -1.69 -0.69 -6.68
C TYR A 16 -3.06 -0.19 -7.17
N TYR A 17 -3.10 0.24 -8.42
CA TYR A 17 -4.33 0.73 -9.06
C TYR A 17 -4.92 -0.35 -9.96
N GLY A 18 -6.19 -0.64 -9.75
CA GLY A 18 -6.94 -1.58 -10.60
C GLY A 18 -7.87 -2.45 -9.80
N ASP A 19 -8.48 -3.39 -10.50
CA ASP A 19 -9.27 -4.47 -9.93
C ASP A 19 -8.32 -5.59 -9.48
N ALA A 20 -8.65 -6.27 -8.37
CA ALA A 20 -7.91 -7.43 -7.89
C ALA A 20 -7.86 -8.57 -8.92
N GLY A 21 -8.78 -8.60 -9.90
CA GLY A 21 -8.78 -9.55 -11.01
C GLY A 21 -7.90 -9.15 -12.22
N LEU A 22 -7.25 -7.99 -12.22
CA LEU A 22 -6.42 -7.55 -13.35
C LEU A 22 -5.07 -8.29 -13.34
N THR A 23 -4.96 -9.33 -14.16
CA THR A 23 -3.75 -10.16 -14.29
C THR A 23 -2.84 -9.77 -15.45
N ASP A 24 -3.25 -8.79 -16.26
CA ASP A 24 -2.47 -8.28 -17.39
C ASP A 24 -1.34 -7.36 -16.88
N PRO A 25 -0.06 -7.79 -16.95
CA PRO A 25 1.06 -7.02 -16.42
C PRO A 25 1.22 -5.66 -17.11
N ASP A 26 0.86 -5.56 -18.39
CA ASP A 26 1.01 -4.33 -19.18
C ASP A 26 -0.04 -3.27 -18.82
N ARG A 27 -1.12 -3.68 -18.14
CA ARG A 27 -2.18 -2.80 -17.67
C ARG A 27 -2.08 -2.50 -16.18
N MET A 28 -1.22 -3.21 -15.47
CA MET A 28 -1.00 -3.02 -14.04
C MET A 28 -0.32 -1.67 -13.80
N ARG A 29 -1.03 -0.78 -13.10
CA ARG A 29 -0.46 0.50 -12.68
C ARG A 29 -0.15 0.43 -11.21
N TRP A 30 1.11 0.66 -10.88
CA TRP A 30 1.57 0.68 -9.50
C TRP A 30 2.57 1.80 -9.28
N GLU A 31 2.71 2.20 -8.02
CA GLU A 31 3.66 3.20 -7.57
C GLU A 31 4.40 2.69 -6.34
N ILE A 32 5.66 3.08 -6.20
CA ILE A 32 6.44 2.89 -4.98
C ILE A 32 6.88 4.26 -4.48
N GLY A 33 6.79 4.46 -3.17
CA GLY A 33 7.19 5.70 -2.56
C GLY A 33 7.44 5.59 -1.07
N PHE A 34 7.58 6.75 -0.44
CA PHE A 34 7.70 6.91 0.98
C PHE A 34 6.76 8.04 1.43
N PRO A 35 6.14 7.93 2.62
CA PRO A 35 5.56 9.10 3.26
C PRO A 35 6.68 10.09 3.56
N ILE A 36 6.41 11.37 3.32
CA ILE A 36 7.36 12.46 3.51
C ILE A 36 6.67 13.61 4.24
N ASN A 37 7.46 14.56 4.76
CA ASN A 37 6.93 15.80 5.29
C ASN A 37 6.18 16.59 4.20
N GLU A 38 5.02 17.15 4.53
CA GLU A 38 4.19 17.93 3.60
C GLU A 38 4.92 19.17 3.06
N GLN A 39 5.89 19.73 3.76
CA GLN A 39 6.67 20.89 3.29
C GLN A 39 7.86 20.51 2.42
N ALA A 40 8.16 19.21 2.28
CA ALA A 40 9.28 18.75 1.47
C ALA A 40 9.07 19.12 -0.01
N GLN A 41 10.13 19.65 -0.62
CA GLN A 41 10.21 19.90 -2.05
C GLN A 41 10.72 18.65 -2.74
N VAL A 42 9.95 18.14 -3.71
CA VAL A 42 10.28 16.96 -4.50
C VAL A 42 10.43 17.40 -5.95
N LEU A 43 11.58 17.09 -6.54
CA LEU A 43 11.90 17.41 -7.92
C LEU A 43 11.92 16.14 -8.77
N ALA A 44 11.64 16.33 -10.06
CA ALA A 44 11.73 15.28 -11.07
C ALA A 44 13.08 14.53 -10.98
N PRO A 45 13.10 13.21 -11.20
CA PRO A 45 11.99 12.39 -11.70
C PRO A 45 11.02 11.88 -10.61
N LEU A 46 11.17 12.32 -9.36
CA LEU A 46 10.23 11.96 -8.30
C LEU A 46 8.98 12.81 -8.36
N GLU A 47 7.84 12.21 -8.02
CA GLU A 47 6.56 12.90 -7.91
C GLU A 47 6.13 12.97 -6.45
N LYS A 48 5.49 14.07 -6.08
CA LYS A 48 4.82 14.23 -4.79
C LYS A 48 3.32 14.08 -5.00
N LYS A 49 2.73 13.13 -4.28
CA LYS A 49 1.29 12.86 -4.31
C LYS A 49 0.71 12.90 -2.91
N GLN A 50 -0.61 13.03 -2.84
CA GLN A 50 -1.36 13.04 -1.60
C GLN A 50 -2.34 11.88 -1.59
N TRP A 51 -2.32 11.10 -0.52
CA TRP A 51 -3.35 10.10 -0.23
C TRP A 51 -4.57 10.80 0.36
N VAL A 52 -5.68 10.81 -0.38
CA VAL A 52 -6.90 11.57 -0.03
C VAL A 52 -8.00 10.71 0.59
N PHE A 53 -7.79 9.39 0.71
CA PHE A 53 -8.79 8.49 1.28
C PHE A 53 -8.74 8.53 2.81
N SER A 54 -9.84 8.99 3.41
CA SER A 54 -9.96 9.14 4.87
C SER A 54 -10.52 7.90 5.58
N GLN A 55 -11.28 7.06 4.86
CA GLN A 55 -11.83 5.82 5.39
C GLN A 55 -11.17 4.63 4.68
N VAL A 56 -10.52 3.78 5.47
CA VAL A 56 -9.76 2.63 5.00
C VAL A 56 -10.06 1.43 5.90
N ALA A 57 -10.20 0.25 5.32
CA ALA A 57 -10.06 -1.01 6.04
C ALA A 57 -8.58 -1.39 6.07
N VAL A 58 -8.13 -1.89 7.22
CA VAL A 58 -6.71 -2.16 7.47
C VAL A 58 -6.55 -3.57 8.02
N SER A 59 -5.55 -4.29 7.53
CA SER A 59 -5.06 -5.53 8.14
C SER A 59 -3.54 -5.60 8.07
N ILE A 60 -2.93 -6.39 8.94
CA ILE A 60 -1.51 -6.73 8.88
C ILE A 60 -1.40 -8.15 8.34
N HIS A 61 -0.80 -8.29 7.17
CA HIS A 61 -0.34 -9.56 6.65
C HIS A 61 0.98 -9.93 7.35
N GLN A 62 1.03 -11.13 7.91
CA GLN A 62 2.27 -11.72 8.42
C GLN A 62 2.60 -12.96 7.58
N GLY A 63 3.69 -12.91 6.82
CA GLY A 63 4.04 -13.95 5.86
C GLY A 63 4.75 -13.43 4.62
N PRO A 64 5.08 -14.32 3.67
CA PRO A 64 5.74 -13.95 2.43
C PRO A 64 4.87 -13.03 1.57
N TYR A 65 5.50 -12.14 0.79
CA TYR A 65 4.78 -11.19 -0.05
C TYR A 65 3.88 -11.86 -1.08
N ASP A 66 4.23 -13.05 -1.55
CA ASP A 66 3.43 -13.83 -2.51
C ASP A 66 2.04 -14.21 -1.98
N THR A 67 1.84 -14.21 -0.64
CA THR A 67 0.56 -14.53 0.01
C THR A 67 -0.23 -13.29 0.45
N ILE A 68 0.23 -12.08 0.14
CA ILE A 68 -0.50 -10.84 0.46
C ILE A 68 -1.91 -10.83 -0.15
N GLY A 69 -2.06 -11.41 -1.35
CA GLY A 69 -3.35 -11.53 -2.04
C GLY A 69 -4.43 -12.20 -1.19
N GLU A 70 -4.06 -13.16 -0.33
CA GLU A 70 -5.02 -13.83 0.57
C GLU A 70 -5.59 -12.84 1.60
N THR A 71 -4.74 -11.98 2.17
CA THR A 71 -5.18 -10.96 3.14
C THR A 71 -6.00 -9.86 2.46
N ILE A 72 -5.66 -9.48 1.23
CA ILE A 72 -6.47 -8.56 0.43
C ILE A 72 -7.88 -9.13 0.23
N THR A 73 -7.99 -10.40 -0.20
CA THR A 73 -9.28 -11.08 -0.37
C THR A 73 -10.08 -11.09 0.92
N THR A 74 -9.46 -11.43 2.06
CA THR A 74 -10.15 -11.40 3.37
C THR A 74 -10.66 -10.00 3.74
N ILE A 75 -9.90 -8.93 3.48
CA ILE A 75 -10.40 -7.56 3.71
C ILE A 75 -11.58 -7.26 2.78
N GLN A 76 -11.51 -7.66 1.52
CA GLN A 76 -12.58 -7.42 0.55
C GLN A 76 -13.88 -8.16 0.92
N GLU A 77 -13.79 -9.43 1.32
CA GLU A 77 -14.93 -10.19 1.85
C GLU A 77 -15.54 -9.49 3.06
N TRP A 78 -14.70 -9.06 4.01
CA TRP A 78 -15.16 -8.31 5.18
C TRP A 78 -15.84 -7.00 4.80
N LEU A 79 -15.32 -6.26 3.81
CA LEU A 79 -15.97 -5.03 3.33
C LEU A 79 -17.37 -5.33 2.80
N GLU A 80 -17.53 -6.36 1.98
CA GLU A 80 -18.83 -6.75 1.42
C GLU A 80 -19.84 -7.15 2.50
N GLU A 81 -19.44 -8.00 3.44
CA GLU A 81 -20.27 -8.45 4.56
C GLU A 81 -20.73 -7.28 5.45
N ASN A 82 -19.92 -6.23 5.56
CA ASN A 82 -20.20 -5.05 6.38
C ASN A 82 -20.86 -3.90 5.61
N GLY A 83 -21.24 -4.12 4.35
CA GLY A 83 -21.93 -3.13 3.51
C GLY A 83 -21.03 -1.99 3.05
N TYR A 84 -19.75 -2.26 2.83
CA TYR A 84 -18.80 -1.33 2.23
C TYR A 84 -18.45 -1.73 0.80
N SER A 85 -17.92 -0.77 0.05
CA SER A 85 -17.29 -1.00 -1.26
C SER A 85 -15.91 -0.35 -1.29
N GLN A 86 -14.97 -0.98 -2.00
CA GLN A 86 -13.65 -0.40 -2.25
C GLN A 86 -13.81 0.91 -3.04
N ALA A 87 -13.11 1.96 -2.61
CA ALA A 87 -13.24 3.32 -3.12
C ALA A 87 -11.98 3.86 -3.80
N GLY A 88 -10.90 3.07 -3.84
CA GLY A 88 -9.59 3.53 -4.27
C GLY A 88 -8.56 2.41 -4.47
N PRO A 89 -7.30 2.76 -4.73
CA PRO A 89 -6.21 1.79 -4.87
C PRO A 89 -5.88 1.11 -3.54
N ILE A 90 -5.25 -0.06 -3.61
CA ILE A 90 -4.73 -0.75 -2.43
C ILE A 90 -3.35 -0.17 -2.11
N LEU A 91 -3.09 0.10 -0.83
CA LEU A 91 -1.79 0.56 -0.36
C LEU A 91 -1.20 -0.49 0.58
N GLU A 92 0.04 -0.87 0.31
CA GLU A 92 0.86 -1.76 1.15
C GLU A 92 1.94 -0.95 1.84
N ARG A 93 2.16 -1.17 3.14
CA ARG A 93 3.25 -0.60 3.93
C ARG A 93 4.15 -1.72 4.42
N TYR A 94 5.40 -1.73 3.96
CA TYR A 94 6.38 -2.75 4.34
C TYR A 94 7.03 -2.35 5.67
N LEU A 95 6.62 -3.02 6.76
CA LEU A 95 6.92 -2.57 8.12
C LEU A 95 8.34 -2.95 8.59
N ASP A 96 8.97 -3.92 7.93
CA ASP A 96 10.31 -4.38 8.26
C ASP A 96 11.37 -3.46 7.61
N PRO A 97 12.23 -2.78 8.40
CA PRO A 97 13.25 -1.88 7.84
C PRO A 97 14.30 -2.60 7.00
N ASP A 98 14.55 -3.87 7.31
CA ASP A 98 15.48 -4.73 6.57
C ASP A 98 14.85 -6.13 6.38
N PRO A 99 14.09 -6.33 5.29
CA PRO A 99 13.44 -7.60 4.99
C PRO A 99 14.42 -8.76 4.87
N SER A 100 15.70 -8.49 4.53
CA SER A 100 16.72 -9.55 4.39
C SER A 100 17.12 -10.19 5.72
N ARG A 101 16.82 -9.53 6.83
CA ARG A 101 17.12 -9.99 8.20
C ARG A 101 15.93 -10.65 8.89
N VAL A 102 14.79 -10.75 8.19
CA VAL A 102 13.56 -11.35 8.69
C VAL A 102 13.26 -12.59 7.87
N SER A 103 12.85 -13.68 8.52
CA SER A 103 12.38 -14.86 7.78
C SER A 103 11.12 -14.53 7.00
N SER A 104 10.87 -15.20 5.89
CA SER A 104 9.67 -14.97 5.07
C SER A 104 8.36 -15.05 5.88
N SER A 105 8.26 -15.95 6.85
CA SER A 105 7.11 -16.08 7.76
C SER A 105 6.98 -14.97 8.82
N GLY A 106 8.05 -14.20 9.02
CA GLY A 106 8.12 -13.10 9.99
C GLY A 106 7.86 -11.73 9.37
N LEU A 107 7.87 -11.63 8.03
CA LEU A 107 7.65 -10.39 7.30
C LEU A 107 6.25 -9.84 7.60
N LYS A 108 6.16 -8.52 7.76
CA LYS A 108 4.92 -7.80 8.07
C LYS A 108 4.65 -6.72 7.04
N THR A 109 3.44 -6.79 6.48
CA THR A 109 2.93 -5.79 5.55
C THR A 109 1.58 -5.31 6.02
N GLU A 110 1.43 -4.01 6.27
CA GLU A 110 0.14 -3.42 6.57
C GLU A 110 -0.57 -3.05 5.26
N ILE A 111 -1.78 -3.55 5.07
CA ILE A 111 -2.57 -3.40 3.85
C ILE A 111 -3.73 -2.47 4.14
N TRP A 112 -3.90 -1.45 3.31
CA TRP A 112 -4.97 -0.46 3.39
C TRP A 112 -5.84 -0.55 2.13
N ILE A 113 -7.14 -0.73 2.33
CA ILE A 113 -8.13 -0.68 1.26
C ILE A 113 -9.10 0.48 1.54
N PRO A 114 -9.02 1.60 0.79
CA PRO A 114 -10.01 2.67 0.85
C PRO A 114 -11.41 2.12 0.67
N CYS A 115 -12.34 2.55 1.52
CA CYS A 115 -13.71 2.09 1.44
C CYS A 115 -14.72 3.20 1.75
N VAL A 116 -15.93 3.01 1.23
CA VAL A 116 -17.10 3.84 1.52
C VAL A 116 -18.27 2.91 1.84
N LYS A 117 -19.12 3.34 2.77
CA LYS A 117 -20.34 2.59 3.11
C LYS A 117 -21.34 2.71 1.95
N ARG A 118 -21.98 1.60 1.60
CA ARG A 118 -23.07 1.55 0.61
C ARG A 118 -24.32 2.25 1.15
#